data_AF-A0A656Z480-F1
#
_entry.id   AF-A0A656Z480-F1
#
_cell.length_a   1.000
_cell.length_b   1.000
_cell.length_c   1.000
_cell.angle_alpha   90.00
_cell.angle_beta   90.00
_cell.angle_gamma   90.00
#
_symmetry.space_group_name_H-M   'P 1'
#
loop_
_entity.id
_entity.type
_entity.pdbx_description
1 polymer ?
#
loop_
_entity_poly.entity_id
_entity_poly.type
_entity_poly.pdbx_seq_one_letter_code
_entity_poly.pdbx_strand_id
1 'polypeptide(L)'
;MTTPMQASSTPQKKKSRFFLGFMAVLGALFFALFLSLGIWQVERLQWKLDLIARVDARVHAEPVAAPGKDDWANVNQADDEYQHVTLTGSYLNDKEVLVRALTERGSGFWVLTPLRSDDGTLTFINRGFIPDTKRDPSSRVETQIAGETTVTGLLRMPEPDGFFLRPNDPARNDWNSRDVKAFAEKEGLGTVA
;
A
#
# COMPACT_ATOMS: atom_id res chain seq x y z
N MET A 1 -70.07 56.56 17.37
CA MET A 1 -69.62 55.14 17.40
C MET A 1 -70.39 54.43 16.31
N THR A 2 -69.88 53.62 15.39
CA THR A 2 -68.57 52.96 15.17
C THR A 2 -68.80 52.13 13.90
N THR A 3 -68.07 52.35 12.81
CA THR A 3 -67.93 51.39 11.70
C THR A 3 -66.73 51.79 10.82
N PRO A 4 -66.03 50.85 10.16
CA PRO A 4 -64.94 50.07 10.75
C PRO A 4 -63.61 50.21 9.98
N MET A 5 -62.53 49.71 10.59
CA MET A 5 -61.16 49.62 10.07
C MET A 5 -61.08 48.98 8.67
N GLN A 6 -60.39 49.66 7.74
CA GLN A 6 -59.91 49.07 6.49
C GLN A 6 -58.81 48.05 6.78
N ALA A 7 -59.02 46.81 6.36
CA ALA A 7 -58.00 45.77 6.36
C ALA A 7 -57.10 45.93 5.13
N SER A 8 -55.84 46.27 5.36
CA SER A 8 -54.79 46.30 4.34
C SER A 8 -54.42 44.87 3.93
N SER A 9 -54.78 44.46 2.72
CA SER A 9 -54.37 43.15 2.18
C SER A 9 -52.96 43.23 1.59
N THR A 10 -52.00 42.56 2.22
CA THR A 10 -50.63 42.37 1.68
C THR A 10 -50.66 41.48 0.43
N PRO A 11 -50.01 41.85 -0.68
CA PRO A 11 -50.04 41.05 -1.90
C PRO A 11 -49.17 39.80 -1.72
N GLN A 12 -49.81 38.63 -1.70
CA GLN A 12 -49.15 37.34 -1.61
C GLN A 12 -48.45 37.04 -2.95
N LYS A 13 -47.12 37.18 -3.00
CA LYS A 13 -46.29 36.91 -4.19
C LYS A 13 -46.52 35.46 -4.66
N LYS A 14 -47.28 35.27 -5.73
CA LYS A 14 -47.40 33.99 -6.45
C LYS A 14 -46.00 33.57 -6.91
N LYS A 15 -45.37 32.62 -6.23
CA LYS A 15 -44.11 32.01 -6.71
C LYS A 15 -44.36 31.47 -8.12
N SER A 16 -43.56 31.92 -9.08
CA SER A 16 -43.72 31.57 -10.50
C SER A 16 -43.67 30.05 -10.68
N ARG A 17 -44.64 29.46 -11.39
CA ARG A 17 -44.70 28.02 -11.66
C ARG A 17 -43.41 27.49 -12.31
N PHE A 18 -42.70 28.35 -13.05
CA PHE A 18 -41.37 28.08 -13.60
C PHE A 18 -40.30 27.87 -12.52
N PHE A 19 -40.31 28.70 -11.46
CA PHE A 19 -39.37 28.56 -10.34
C PHE A 19 -39.61 27.27 -9.55
N LEU A 20 -40.88 26.90 -9.35
CA LEU A 20 -41.25 25.63 -8.73
C LEU A 20 -40.83 24.42 -9.58
N GLY A 21 -41.06 24.47 -10.91
CA GLY A 21 -40.61 23.43 -11.82
C GLY A 21 -39.09 23.28 -11.85
N PHE A 22 -38.35 24.38 -11.91
CA PHE A 22 -36.90 24.39 -11.86
C PHE A 22 -36.36 23.78 -10.55
N MET A 23 -36.93 24.16 -9.39
CA MET A 23 -36.55 23.55 -8.11
C MET A 23 -36.89 22.06 -8.01
N ALA A 24 -38.00 21.62 -8.60
CA ALA A 24 -38.37 20.20 -8.62
C ALA A 24 -37.37 19.37 -9.45
N VAL A 25 -36.97 19.86 -10.63
CA VAL A 25 -35.95 19.22 -11.47
C VAL A 25 -34.60 19.19 -10.75
N LEU A 26 -34.18 20.31 -10.17
CA LEU A 26 -32.92 20.38 -9.43
C LEU A 26 -32.93 19.43 -8.22
N GLY A 27 -34.04 19.36 -7.48
CA GLY A 27 -34.22 18.42 -6.39
C GLY A 27 -34.13 16.96 -6.84
N ALA A 28 -34.77 16.61 -7.97
CA ALA A 28 -34.70 15.26 -8.53
C ALA A 28 -33.27 14.89 -8.98
N LEU A 29 -32.53 15.83 -9.56
CA LEU A 29 -31.12 15.63 -9.94
C LEU A 29 -30.24 15.40 -8.71
N PHE A 30 -30.37 16.22 -7.67
CA PHE A 30 -29.62 16.01 -6.43
C PHE A 30 -30.00 14.71 -5.73
N PHE A 31 -31.26 14.34 -5.74
CA PHE A 31 -31.72 13.07 -5.19
C PHE A 31 -31.08 11.88 -5.92
N ALA A 32 -31.10 11.88 -7.26
CA ALA A 32 -30.46 10.84 -8.06
C ALA A 32 -28.93 10.78 -7.84
N LEU A 33 -28.28 11.94 -7.74
CA LEU A 33 -26.85 12.03 -7.43
C LEU A 33 -26.53 11.42 -6.07
N PHE A 34 -27.26 11.81 -5.01
CA PHE A 34 -27.02 11.29 -3.67
C PHE A 34 -27.32 9.81 -3.54
N LEU A 35 -28.34 9.31 -4.25
CA LEU A 35 -28.62 7.87 -4.29
C LEU A 35 -27.47 7.11 -4.97
N SER A 36 -26.99 7.62 -6.11
CA SER A 36 -25.86 7.02 -6.84
C SER A 36 -24.58 7.01 -6.01
N LEU A 37 -24.29 8.12 -5.31
CA LEU A 37 -23.16 8.19 -4.39
C LEU A 37 -23.34 7.27 -3.19
N GLY A 38 -24.55 7.14 -2.65
CA GLY A 38 -24.86 6.22 -1.56
C GLY A 38 -24.62 4.76 -1.95
N ILE A 39 -25.07 4.35 -3.13
CA ILE A 39 -24.80 3.01 -3.69
C ILE A 39 -23.30 2.79 -3.84
N TRP A 40 -22.60 3.75 -4.45
CA TRP A 40 -21.15 3.66 -4.63
C TRP A 40 -20.40 3.52 -3.30
N GLN A 41 -20.80 4.24 -2.25
CA GLN A 41 -20.18 4.13 -0.92
C GLN A 41 -20.34 2.71 -0.34
N VAL A 42 -21.52 2.10 -0.50
CA VAL A 42 -21.79 0.72 -0.03
C VAL A 42 -20.97 -0.29 -0.83
N GLU A 43 -20.93 -0.17 -2.16
CA GLU A 43 -20.09 -1.03 -3.02
C GLU A 43 -18.61 -0.90 -2.68
N ARG A 44 -18.14 0.34 -2.49
CA ARG A 44 -16.76 0.64 -2.12
C ARG A 44 -16.40 0.09 -0.75
N LEU A 45 -17.33 0.13 0.21
CA LEU A 45 -17.17 -0.50 1.52
C LEU A 45 -17.03 -2.01 1.36
N GLN A 46 -17.94 -2.66 0.63
CA GLN A 46 -17.89 -4.12 0.46
C GLN A 46 -16.58 -4.57 -0.22
N TRP A 47 -16.16 -3.88 -1.29
CA TRP A 47 -14.88 -4.13 -1.94
C TRP A 47 -13.69 -4.03 -0.96
N LYS A 48 -13.69 -3.02 -0.08
CA LYS A 48 -12.66 -2.89 0.95
C LYS A 48 -12.70 -4.02 1.97
N LEU A 49 -13.90 -4.42 2.41
CA LEU A 49 -14.07 -5.53 3.35
C LEU A 49 -13.58 -6.85 2.75
N ASP A 50 -13.91 -7.11 1.48
CA ASP A 50 -13.44 -8.31 0.77
C ASP A 50 -11.92 -8.33 0.63
N LEU A 51 -11.30 -7.17 0.36
CA LEU A 51 -9.84 -7.03 0.32
C LEU A 51 -9.21 -7.29 1.70
N ILE A 52 -9.77 -6.71 2.77
CA ILE A 52 -9.30 -6.92 4.14
C ILE A 52 -9.44 -8.40 4.50
N ALA A 53 -10.59 -9.02 4.26
CA ALA A 53 -10.83 -10.43 4.57
C ALA A 53 -9.85 -11.36 3.83
N ARG A 54 -9.54 -11.07 2.56
CA ARG A 54 -8.56 -11.82 1.78
C ARG A 54 -7.16 -11.71 2.37
N VAL A 55 -6.71 -10.49 2.68
CA VAL A 55 -5.38 -10.26 3.27
C VAL A 55 -5.31 -10.90 4.65
N ASP A 56 -6.32 -10.71 5.49
CA ASP A 56 -6.41 -11.27 6.83
C ASP A 56 -6.33 -12.80 6.82
N ALA A 57 -7.08 -13.46 5.93
CA ALA A 57 -7.03 -14.90 5.75
C ALA A 57 -5.64 -15.39 5.33
N ARG A 58 -4.94 -14.66 4.46
CA ARG A 58 -3.60 -15.04 3.98
C ARG A 58 -2.51 -14.83 5.04
N VAL A 59 -2.58 -13.73 5.78
CA VAL A 59 -1.60 -13.40 6.84
C VAL A 59 -1.67 -14.39 8.00
N HIS A 60 -2.85 -14.92 8.29
CA HIS A 60 -3.06 -15.89 9.38
C HIS A 60 -3.06 -17.35 8.90
N ALA A 61 -2.89 -17.62 7.60
CA ALA A 61 -2.74 -18.97 7.10
C ALA A 61 -1.42 -19.60 7.57
N GLU A 62 -1.38 -20.93 7.60
CA GLU A 62 -0.13 -21.66 7.82
C GLU A 62 0.89 -21.31 6.72
N PRO A 63 2.15 -21.03 7.06
CA PRO A 63 3.17 -20.69 6.08
C PRO A 63 3.38 -21.81 5.07
N VAL A 64 3.39 -21.44 3.78
CA VAL A 64 3.78 -22.34 2.70
C VAL A 64 5.22 -22.09 2.26
N ALA A 65 5.83 -22.97 1.47
CA ALA A 65 7.15 -22.68 0.90
C ALA A 65 7.07 -21.45 -0.02
N ALA A 66 8.06 -20.56 0.03
CA ALA A 66 8.13 -19.43 -0.90
C ALA A 66 8.24 -19.93 -2.37
N PRO A 67 7.67 -19.20 -3.34
CA PRO A 67 7.74 -19.60 -4.74
C PRO A 67 9.18 -19.75 -5.23
N GLY A 68 9.47 -20.87 -5.89
CA GLY A 68 10.76 -21.12 -6.52
C GLY A 68 10.94 -20.27 -7.78
N LYS A 69 12.18 -20.17 -8.26
CA LYS A 69 12.54 -19.35 -9.43
C LYS A 69 11.67 -19.61 -10.67
N ASP A 70 11.27 -20.86 -10.89
CA ASP A 70 10.46 -21.26 -12.04
C ASP A 70 9.00 -20.75 -11.96
N ASP A 71 8.50 -20.46 -10.75
CA ASP A 71 7.13 -20.00 -10.52
C ASP A 71 7.01 -18.47 -10.48
N TRP A 72 8.12 -17.73 -10.40
CA TRP A 72 8.10 -16.27 -10.24
C TRP A 72 7.35 -15.54 -11.36
N ALA A 73 7.30 -16.10 -12.57
CA ALA A 73 6.53 -15.53 -13.68
C ALA A 73 5.00 -15.56 -13.46
N ASN A 74 4.52 -16.42 -12.56
CA ASN A 74 3.11 -16.58 -12.23
C ASN A 74 2.70 -15.80 -10.96
N VAL A 75 3.68 -15.36 -10.16
CA VAL A 75 3.45 -14.61 -8.92
C VAL A 75 2.90 -13.21 -9.25
N ASN A 76 1.76 -12.87 -8.69
CA ASN A 76 1.08 -11.61 -8.96
C ASN A 76 0.42 -11.00 -7.71
N GLN A 77 0.08 -9.71 -7.82
CA GLN A 77 -0.45 -8.95 -6.70
C GLN A 77 -1.83 -9.46 -6.21
N ALA A 78 -2.70 -9.89 -7.13
CA ALA A 78 -4.06 -10.27 -6.78
C ALA A 78 -4.10 -11.61 -6.01
N ASP A 79 -3.21 -12.52 -6.37
CA ASP A 79 -3.26 -13.92 -5.93
C ASP A 79 -2.24 -14.22 -4.81
N ASP A 80 -1.08 -13.56 -4.81
CA ASP A 80 0.05 -13.96 -3.95
C ASP A 80 0.46 -12.89 -2.93
N GLU A 81 0.12 -11.61 -3.13
CA GLU A 81 0.50 -10.57 -2.16
C GLU A 81 -0.11 -10.88 -0.79
N TYR A 82 0.73 -10.73 0.25
CA TYR A 82 0.45 -11.06 1.65
C TYR A 82 0.30 -12.54 1.97
N GLN A 83 0.67 -13.44 1.06
CA GLN A 83 0.76 -14.87 1.39
C GLN A 83 1.84 -15.10 2.46
N HIS A 84 1.51 -15.90 3.46
CA HIS A 84 2.44 -16.34 4.48
C HIS A 84 3.37 -17.40 3.91
N VAL A 85 4.66 -17.10 3.85
CA VAL A 85 5.67 -17.96 3.23
C VAL A 85 6.86 -18.21 4.15
N THR A 86 7.51 -19.35 3.96
CA THR A 86 8.75 -19.74 4.64
C THR A 86 9.85 -19.99 3.60
N LEU A 87 11.04 -19.51 3.90
CA LEU A 87 12.25 -19.67 3.09
C LEU A 87 13.45 -19.96 3.99
N THR A 88 14.33 -20.85 3.57
CA THR A 88 15.59 -21.15 4.27
C THR A 88 16.78 -20.78 3.39
N GLY A 89 17.83 -20.23 4.01
CA GLY A 89 19.05 -19.86 3.32
C GLY A 89 20.01 -19.07 4.19
N SER A 90 21.05 -18.49 3.58
CA SER A 90 22.04 -17.65 4.27
C SER A 90 21.99 -16.21 3.79
N TYR A 91 22.05 -15.25 4.71
CA TYR A 91 22.03 -13.82 4.36
C TYR A 91 23.35 -13.36 3.74
N LEU A 92 23.26 -12.57 2.67
CA LEU A 92 24.37 -11.83 2.10
C LEU A 92 24.44 -10.43 2.77
N ASN A 93 24.95 -10.39 4.00
CA ASN A 93 24.96 -9.17 4.83
C ASN A 93 25.77 -8.01 4.21
N ASP A 94 26.74 -8.31 3.35
CA ASP A 94 27.52 -7.33 2.59
C ASP A 94 26.74 -6.68 1.44
N LYS A 95 25.53 -7.20 1.15
CA LYS A 95 24.65 -6.78 0.05
C LYS A 95 23.33 -6.18 0.53
N GLU A 96 23.29 -5.70 1.77
CA GLU A 96 22.10 -5.04 2.28
C GLU A 96 21.84 -3.68 1.63
N VAL A 97 20.57 -3.36 1.46
CA VAL A 97 20.09 -2.12 0.86
C VAL A 97 19.16 -1.41 1.84
N LEU A 98 19.32 -0.10 1.95
CA LEU A 98 18.50 0.74 2.81
C LEU A 98 17.49 1.54 1.98
N VAL A 99 16.20 1.27 2.22
CA VAL A 99 15.09 1.97 1.56
C VAL A 99 14.49 2.97 2.55
N ARG A 100 14.36 4.24 2.16
CA ARG A 100 13.81 5.28 3.03
C ARG A 100 12.38 4.93 3.45
N ALA A 101 12.11 5.13 4.74
CA ALA A 101 10.83 4.81 5.35
C ALA A 101 10.39 5.93 6.30
N LEU A 102 9.10 6.24 6.27
CA LEU A 102 8.44 7.04 7.29
C LEU A 102 7.43 6.17 8.01
N THR A 103 7.67 5.92 9.29
CA THR A 103 6.82 5.07 10.13
C THR A 103 6.31 5.85 11.33
N GLU A 104 5.46 5.24 12.15
CA GLU A 104 5.06 5.80 13.45
C GLU A 104 6.25 6.06 14.39
N ARG A 105 7.38 5.36 14.17
CA ARG A 105 8.64 5.55 14.91
C ARG A 105 9.49 6.71 14.36
N GLY A 106 8.99 7.43 13.36
CA GLY A 106 9.68 8.53 12.68
C GLY A 106 10.35 8.11 11.38
N SER A 107 11.28 8.97 10.93
CA SER A 107 12.06 8.76 9.70
C SER A 107 13.18 7.76 9.92
N GLY A 108 13.44 6.92 8.92
CA GLY A 108 14.52 5.95 8.94
C GLY A 108 14.56 5.13 7.67
N PHE A 109 14.91 3.85 7.80
CA PHE A 109 15.11 2.95 6.66
C PHE A 109 14.54 1.55 6.94
N TRP A 110 13.99 0.93 5.91
CA TRP A 110 13.84 -0.51 5.84
C TRP A 110 15.17 -1.13 5.41
N VAL A 111 15.60 -2.18 6.11
CA VAL A 111 16.80 -2.95 5.78
C VAL A 111 16.38 -4.14 4.95
N LEU A 112 16.72 -4.13 3.65
CA LEU A 112 16.49 -5.26 2.76
C LEU A 112 17.81 -5.99 2.55
N THR A 113 17.81 -7.32 2.70
CA THR A 113 19.02 -8.13 2.58
C THR A 113 18.73 -9.37 1.76
N PRO A 114 19.52 -9.68 0.72
CA PRO A 114 19.37 -10.92 -0.02
C PRO A 114 19.62 -12.13 0.88
N LEU A 115 18.72 -13.10 0.82
CA LEU A 115 18.89 -14.44 1.35
C LEU A 115 19.17 -15.37 0.17
N ARG A 116 20.26 -16.15 0.27
CA ARG A 116 20.60 -17.19 -0.70
C ARG A 116 20.13 -18.54 -0.19
N SER A 117 19.21 -19.17 -0.92
CA SER A 117 18.75 -20.53 -0.65
C SER A 117 19.70 -21.59 -1.21
N ASP A 118 19.49 -22.85 -0.82
CA ASP A 118 20.38 -23.97 -1.16
C ASP A 118 20.47 -24.25 -2.66
N ASP A 119 19.42 -23.93 -3.40
CA ASP A 119 19.34 -23.99 -4.86
C ASP A 119 20.07 -22.81 -5.55
N GLY A 120 20.65 -21.89 -4.77
CA GLY A 120 21.33 -20.69 -5.24
C GLY A 120 20.40 -19.52 -5.56
N THR A 121 19.08 -19.69 -5.37
CA THR A 121 18.08 -18.64 -5.58
C THR A 121 18.27 -17.51 -4.58
N LEU A 122 18.11 -16.27 -5.04
CA LEU A 122 18.25 -15.07 -4.23
C LEU A 122 16.89 -14.41 -4.02
N THR A 123 16.52 -14.18 -2.78
CA THR A 123 15.28 -13.48 -2.40
C THR A 123 15.59 -12.34 -1.44
N PHE A 124 15.12 -11.13 -1.71
CA PHE A 124 15.26 -10.00 -0.81
C PHE A 124 14.30 -10.12 0.38
N ILE A 125 14.86 -10.09 1.59
CA ILE A 125 14.10 -10.11 2.83
C ILE A 125 14.14 -8.73 3.47
N ASN A 126 12.98 -8.15 3.76
CA ASN A 126 12.89 -6.97 4.61
C ASN A 126 13.05 -7.38 6.08
N ARG A 127 14.21 -7.06 6.68
CA ARG A 127 14.56 -7.39 8.07
C ARG A 127 13.99 -6.43 9.10
N GLY A 128 13.30 -5.39 8.66
CA GLY A 128 12.64 -4.41 9.53
C GLY A 128 13.24 -3.01 9.46
N PHE A 129 12.76 -2.16 10.36
CA PHE A 129 13.03 -0.73 10.36
C PHE A 129 14.18 -0.37 11.28
N ILE A 130 15.04 0.54 10.82
CA ILE A 130 16.07 1.19 11.61
C ILE A 130 15.91 2.72 11.57
N PRO A 131 16.14 3.44 12.67
CA PRO A 131 16.26 4.89 12.65
C PRO A 131 17.54 5.33 11.93
N ASP A 132 17.59 6.60 11.51
CA ASP A 132 18.76 7.17 10.80
C ASP A 132 20.07 7.04 11.61
N THR A 133 20.00 7.11 12.93
CA THR A 133 21.15 6.93 13.85
C THR A 133 21.78 5.53 13.78
N LYS A 134 21.09 4.55 13.20
CA LYS A 134 21.53 3.14 13.07
C LYS A 134 21.85 2.76 11.62
N ARG A 135 22.02 3.76 10.74
CA ARG A 135 22.31 3.55 9.32
C ARG A 135 23.59 2.75 9.10
N ASP A 136 24.65 3.05 9.87
CA ASP A 136 25.93 2.34 9.82
C ASP A 136 25.76 0.89 10.33
N PRO A 137 26.06 -0.13 9.51
CA PRO A 137 25.93 -1.53 9.91
C PRO A 137 26.79 -1.91 11.13
N SER A 138 27.93 -1.23 11.34
CA SER A 138 28.82 -1.45 12.49
C SER A 138 28.17 -1.02 13.81
N SER A 139 27.16 -0.14 13.76
CA SER A 139 26.40 0.29 14.93
C SER A 139 25.29 -0.69 15.34
N ARG A 140 25.08 -1.75 14.56
CA ARG A 140 24.00 -2.75 14.70
C ARG A 140 24.44 -4.16 14.31
N VAL A 141 25.62 -4.58 14.74
CA VAL A 141 26.22 -5.90 14.42
C VAL A 141 25.28 -7.05 14.80
N GLU A 142 24.48 -6.88 15.85
CA GLU A 142 23.46 -7.84 16.28
C GLU A 142 22.39 -8.15 15.21
N THR A 143 22.23 -7.27 14.22
CA THR A 143 21.29 -7.46 13.10
C THR A 143 21.90 -8.26 11.94
N GLN A 144 23.21 -8.50 11.95
CA GLN A 144 23.92 -9.26 10.93
C GLN A 144 23.90 -10.75 11.27
N ILE A 145 22.79 -11.40 10.93
CA ILE A 145 22.59 -12.83 11.16
C ILE A 145 23.57 -13.62 10.29
N ALA A 146 24.35 -14.50 10.93
CA ALA A 146 25.30 -15.39 10.27
C ALA A 146 24.77 -16.83 10.25
N GLY A 147 25.17 -17.58 9.22
CA GLY A 147 24.76 -18.97 9.03
C GLY A 147 23.38 -19.13 8.39
N GLU A 148 22.94 -20.38 8.31
CA GLU A 148 21.65 -20.75 7.74
C GLU A 148 20.52 -20.29 8.66
N THR A 149 19.50 -19.67 8.06
CA THR A 149 18.35 -19.09 8.74
C THR A 149 17.08 -19.46 7.99
N THR A 150 16.08 -19.91 8.72
CA THR A 150 14.71 -20.04 8.23
C THR A 150 13.94 -18.77 8.56
N VAL A 151 13.39 -18.14 7.53
CA VAL A 151 12.61 -16.92 7.61
C VAL A 151 11.18 -17.24 7.25
N THR A 152 10.25 -16.86 8.13
CA THR A 152 8.82 -16.89 7.85
C THR A 152 8.31 -15.45 7.80
N GLY A 153 7.57 -15.11 6.75
CA GLY A 153 7.12 -13.74 6.52
C GLY A 153 6.06 -13.64 5.44
N LEU A 154 5.73 -12.41 5.05
CA LEU A 154 4.71 -12.14 4.04
C LEU A 154 5.34 -11.83 2.70
N LEU A 155 4.89 -12.51 1.64
CA LEU A 155 5.27 -12.20 0.27
C LEU A 155 4.76 -10.79 -0.09
N ARG A 156 5.65 -9.96 -0.65
CA ARG A 156 5.32 -8.60 -1.11
C ARG A 156 5.83 -8.41 -2.53
N MET A 157 5.00 -7.79 -3.37
CA MET A 157 5.40 -7.43 -4.73
C MET A 157 6.45 -6.31 -4.70
N PRO A 158 7.37 -6.28 -5.68
CA PRO A 158 8.32 -5.19 -5.81
C PRO A 158 7.61 -3.88 -6.19
N GLU A 159 8.23 -2.76 -5.80
CA GLU A 159 7.76 -1.40 -6.06
C GLU A 159 8.79 -0.69 -6.94
N PRO A 160 8.71 -0.82 -8.28
CA PRO A 160 9.70 -0.28 -9.20
C PRO A 160 9.67 1.25 -9.26
N ASP A 161 10.77 1.84 -9.76
CA ASP A 161 10.93 3.25 -10.16
C ASP A 161 10.87 4.32 -9.05
N GLY A 162 10.34 3.99 -7.87
CA GLY A 162 10.17 4.95 -6.77
C GLY A 162 8.78 5.56 -6.70
N PHE A 163 8.63 6.59 -5.88
CA PHE A 163 7.43 7.42 -5.87
C PHE A 163 7.57 8.56 -6.88
N PHE A 164 6.48 9.01 -7.50
CA PHE A 164 6.50 10.07 -8.53
C PHE A 164 7.34 11.32 -8.19
N LEU A 165 7.34 11.74 -6.91
CA LEU A 165 8.11 12.92 -6.44
C LEU A 165 9.51 12.58 -5.90
N ARG A 166 9.80 11.29 -5.71
CA ARG A 166 11.03 10.77 -5.11
C ARG A 166 11.41 9.47 -5.84
N PRO A 167 11.93 9.56 -7.08
CA PRO A 167 12.41 8.40 -7.80
C PRO A 167 13.61 7.78 -7.08
N ASN A 168 13.91 6.53 -7.38
CA ASN A 168 15.14 5.90 -6.93
C ASN A 168 16.37 6.50 -7.64
N ASP A 169 17.50 6.58 -6.95
CA ASP A 169 18.80 6.96 -7.52
C ASP A 169 19.83 5.84 -7.26
N PRO A 170 19.92 4.86 -8.18
CA PRO A 170 20.88 3.76 -8.08
C PRO A 170 22.33 4.23 -8.07
N ALA A 171 22.67 5.35 -8.73
CA ALA A 171 24.04 5.85 -8.77
C ALA A 171 24.49 6.35 -7.40
N ARG A 172 23.59 7.00 -6.64
CA ARG A 172 23.86 7.53 -5.30
C ARG A 172 23.59 6.55 -4.16
N ASN A 173 23.04 5.36 -4.46
CA ASN A 173 22.53 4.42 -3.44
C ASN A 173 21.41 5.01 -2.59
N ASP A 174 20.57 5.85 -3.19
CA ASP A 174 19.43 6.50 -2.54
C ASP A 174 18.14 5.85 -3.03
N TRP A 175 17.49 5.09 -2.16
CA TRP A 175 16.30 4.29 -2.50
C TRP A 175 15.08 4.80 -1.74
N ASN A 176 14.00 5.06 -2.48
CA ASN A 176 12.72 5.53 -1.98
C ASN A 176 11.61 4.48 -2.09
N SER A 177 11.78 3.44 -2.92
CA SER A 177 10.89 2.29 -3.00
C SER A 177 11.68 0.98 -3.02
N ARG A 178 10.95 -0.14 -2.91
CA ARG A 178 11.49 -1.51 -2.90
C ARG A 178 11.65 -2.05 -4.32
N ASP A 179 12.62 -1.53 -5.05
CA ASP A 179 12.94 -1.96 -6.41
C ASP A 179 14.00 -3.07 -6.40
N VAL A 180 13.55 -4.31 -6.19
CA VAL A 180 14.44 -5.48 -6.05
C VAL A 180 15.31 -5.72 -7.29
N LYS A 181 14.80 -5.39 -8.48
CA LYS A 181 15.53 -5.54 -9.74
C LYS A 181 16.66 -4.50 -9.83
N ALA A 182 16.36 -3.24 -9.53
CA ALA A 182 17.39 -2.20 -9.51
C ALA A 182 18.46 -2.45 -8.43
N PHE A 183 18.08 -3.02 -7.28
CA PHE A 183 19.04 -3.44 -6.25
C PHE A 183 19.96 -4.54 -6.78
N ALA A 184 19.39 -5.56 -7.42
CA ALA A 184 20.16 -6.67 -7.97
C ALA A 184 21.16 -6.21 -9.03
N GLU A 185 20.72 -5.38 -9.97
CA GLU A 185 21.59 -4.81 -11.01
C GLU A 185 22.75 -4.02 -10.41
N LYS A 186 22.49 -3.19 -9.39
CA LYS A 186 23.53 -2.43 -8.69
C LYS A 186 24.53 -3.32 -7.97
N GLU A 187 24.04 -4.32 -7.24
CA GLU A 187 24.86 -5.18 -6.40
C GLU A 187 25.58 -6.31 -7.17
N GLY A 188 25.31 -6.41 -8.48
CA GLY A 188 25.83 -7.49 -9.34
C GLY A 188 25.17 -8.83 -9.05
N LEU A 189 23.94 -8.82 -8.52
CA LEU A 189 23.14 -10.02 -8.31
C LEU A 189 22.43 -10.36 -9.61
N GLY A 190 22.34 -11.65 -9.94
CA GLY A 190 21.62 -12.14 -11.12
C GLY A 190 20.10 -12.00 -10.96
N THR A 191 19.35 -13.03 -11.35
CA THR A 191 17.91 -13.05 -11.11
C THR A 191 17.61 -13.12 -9.61
N VAL A 192 16.71 -12.26 -9.12
CA VAL A 192 16.26 -12.20 -7.72
C VAL A 192 14.74 -12.11 -7.64
N ALA A 193 14.18 -12.51 -6.49
CA ALA A 193 12.82 -12.16 -6.06
C ALA A 193 12.82 -11.12 -4.94
#